data_AF-A0A0F2HZI9-F1
#
_entry.id   AF-A0A0F2HZI9-F1
#
_cell.length_a   1.000
_cell.length_b   1.000
_cell.length_c   1.000
_cell.angle_alpha   90.00
_cell.angle_beta   90.00
_cell.angle_gamma   90.00
#
_symmetry.space_group_name_H-M   'P 1'
#
loop_
_entity.id
_entity.type
_entity.pdbx_description
1 polymer ?
#
loop_
_entity_poly.entity_id
_entity_poly.type
_entity_poly.pdbx_seq_one_letter_code
_entity_poly.pdbx_strand_id
1 'polypeptide(L)'
;MIFSVLQFVITSLLAVVCARAISMNPGDIPVLALVIPALWILPQGGFFGLILLAAMTAYGLTLPLQPIALSVCVWILFPLLMVVFSRKSSLGVLLTSGMIVLTLQVGIMVTQSAGKLGGTPWVTVVQTLSVMVIWWAARHWKPSNRHSWWPLLLLIPLWVADLPNAVLVALCITGIMACMESLNTLKSFSWNTLLCWTLPTVGFAALVVTPSVEVPNSVFVVWICLLGTAWMTDYILKAAEEMEEQD
;
A
#
# COMPACT_ATOMS: atom_id res chain seq x y z
N MET A 1 7.98 -24.99 -0.03
CA MET A 1 7.26 -24.36 1.10
C MET A 1 8.17 -23.50 1.96
N ILE A 2 9.30 -24.01 2.50
CA ILE A 2 10.23 -23.21 3.35
C ILE A 2 10.70 -21.92 2.67
N PHE A 3 11.13 -22.00 1.40
CA PHE A 3 11.57 -20.83 0.63
C PHE A 3 10.50 -19.73 0.52
N SER A 4 9.26 -20.11 0.21
CA SER A 4 8.13 -19.17 0.08
C SER A 4 7.76 -18.51 1.42
N VAL A 5 7.79 -19.28 2.52
CA VAL A 5 7.56 -18.74 3.87
C VAL A 5 8.66 -17.74 4.24
N LEU A 6 9.92 -18.08 3.98
CA LEU A 6 11.05 -17.20 4.24
C LEU A 6 10.94 -15.90 3.44
N GLN A 7 10.59 -15.99 2.16
CA GLN A 7 10.38 -14.83 1.29
C GLN A 7 9.21 -13.96 1.76
N PHE A 8 8.11 -14.56 2.22
CA PHE A 8 7.00 -13.84 2.85
C PHE A 8 7.41 -13.11 4.12
N VAL A 9 8.20 -13.75 5.00
CA VAL A 9 8.73 -13.13 6.22
C VAL A 9 9.66 -11.97 5.88
N ILE A 10 10.58 -12.15 4.91
CA ILE A 10 11.46 -11.07 4.44
C ILE A 10 10.63 -9.91 3.89
N THR A 11 9.62 -10.17 3.05
CA THR A 11 8.76 -9.13 2.48
C THR A 11 8.04 -8.35 3.58
N SER A 12 7.56 -9.04 4.62
CA SER A 12 6.91 -8.42 5.79
C SER A 12 7.89 -7.57 6.60
N LEU A 13 9.12 -8.05 6.82
CA LEU A 13 10.18 -7.28 7.47
C LEU A 13 10.58 -6.05 6.66
N LEU A 14 10.68 -6.16 5.33
CA LEU A 14 10.92 -5.02 4.46
C LEU A 14 9.81 -3.97 4.56
N ALA A 15 8.55 -4.37 4.71
CA ALA A 15 7.45 -3.44 4.93
C ALA A 15 7.58 -2.70 6.29
N VAL A 16 7.97 -3.41 7.35
CA VAL A 16 8.28 -2.81 8.66
C VAL A 16 9.41 -1.80 8.54
N VAL A 17 10.53 -2.18 7.93
CA VAL A 17 11.70 -1.31 7.74
C VAL A 17 11.34 -0.10 6.88
N CYS A 18 10.55 -0.29 5.82
CA CYS A 18 10.07 0.78 4.96
C CYS A 18 9.22 1.79 5.74
N ALA A 19 8.22 1.33 6.49
CA ALA A 19 7.37 2.21 7.29
C ALA A 19 8.19 2.99 8.33
N ARG A 20 9.16 2.33 8.99
CA ARG A 20 10.06 2.97 9.95
C ARG A 20 10.98 3.99 9.29
N ALA A 21 11.58 3.65 8.16
CA ALA A 21 12.44 4.55 7.39
C ALA A 21 11.68 5.79 6.93
N ILE A 22 10.42 5.63 6.50
CA ILE A 22 9.55 6.75 6.15
C ILE A 22 9.30 7.63 7.38
N SER A 23 9.05 7.02 8.54
CA SER A 23 8.74 7.75 9.79
C SER A 23 9.87 8.58 10.37
N MET A 24 11.13 8.23 10.10
CA MET A 24 12.28 8.88 10.73
C MET A 24 12.55 10.29 10.18
N ASN A 25 12.36 10.52 8.88
CA ASN A 25 12.52 11.84 8.26
C ASN A 25 11.35 12.16 7.29
N PRO A 26 10.20 12.65 7.81
CA PRO A 26 9.00 12.93 7.02
C PRO A 26 9.16 13.88 5.84
N GLY A 27 10.14 14.80 5.90
CA GLY A 27 10.36 15.83 4.89
C GLY A 27 11.41 15.49 3.83
N ASP A 28 12.24 14.47 4.07
CA ASP A 28 13.44 14.20 3.27
C ASP A 28 13.32 12.94 2.41
N ILE A 29 12.08 12.49 2.16
CA ILE A 29 11.84 11.38 1.25
C ILE A 29 11.48 11.98 -0.09
N PRO A 30 12.48 12.23 -0.96
CA PRO A 30 12.20 12.71 -2.30
C PRO A 30 11.28 11.72 -3.00
N VAL A 31 10.40 12.26 -3.83
CA VAL A 31 9.51 11.49 -4.71
C VAL A 31 10.27 10.41 -5.49
N LEU A 32 11.54 10.69 -5.79
CA LEU A 32 12.47 9.76 -6.43
C LEU A 32 12.54 8.39 -5.73
N ALA A 33 12.45 8.33 -4.40
CA ALA A 33 12.49 7.08 -3.64
C ALA A 33 11.29 6.16 -3.94
N LEU A 34 10.13 6.72 -4.30
CA LEU A 34 8.94 5.98 -4.70
C LEU A 34 8.86 5.73 -6.20
N VAL A 35 9.55 6.57 -6.99
CA VAL A 35 9.64 6.46 -8.45
C VAL A 35 10.61 5.37 -8.88
N ILE A 36 11.73 5.16 -8.18
CA ILE A 36 12.71 4.11 -8.51
C ILE A 36 12.07 2.72 -8.61
N PRO A 37 11.30 2.27 -7.61
CA PRO A 37 10.61 0.99 -7.71
C PRO A 37 9.63 0.93 -8.90
N ALA A 38 8.88 2.00 -9.16
CA ALA A 38 7.97 2.05 -10.30
C ALA A 38 8.70 2.00 -11.66
N LEU A 39 9.84 2.69 -11.79
CA LEU A 39 10.70 2.64 -12.97
C LEU A 39 11.33 1.26 -13.19
N TRP A 40 11.64 0.53 -12.11
CA TRP A 40 12.17 -0.82 -12.19
C TRP A 40 11.19 -1.79 -12.89
N ILE A 41 9.89 -1.57 -12.70
CA ILE A 41 8.79 -2.36 -13.28
C ILE A 41 8.30 -1.81 -14.63
N LEU A 42 8.52 -0.52 -14.90
CA LEU A 42 8.03 0.19 -16.08
C LEU A 42 8.23 -0.56 -17.41
N PRO A 43 9.39 -1.20 -17.71
CA PRO A 43 9.60 -1.93 -18.97
C PRO A 43 8.63 -3.10 -19.19
N GLN A 44 8.00 -3.60 -18.12
CA GLN A 44 7.07 -4.72 -18.15
C GLN A 44 5.61 -4.28 -18.28
N GLY A 45 5.27 -3.14 -17.66
CA GLY A 45 3.88 -2.74 -17.44
C GLY A 45 3.21 -2.05 -18.63
N GLY A 46 3.97 -1.62 -19.64
CA GLY A 46 3.44 -0.83 -20.76
C GLY A 46 2.59 0.34 -20.27
N PHE A 47 1.34 0.42 -20.71
CA PHE A 47 0.37 1.43 -20.25
C PHE A 47 0.10 1.37 -18.74
N PHE A 48 -0.03 0.18 -18.15
CA PHE A 48 -0.25 0.03 -16.70
C PHE A 48 0.99 0.43 -15.88
N GLY A 49 2.19 0.23 -16.44
CA GLY A 49 3.44 0.71 -15.84
C GLY A 49 3.51 2.23 -15.79
N LEU A 50 3.08 2.92 -16.85
CA LEU A 50 3.01 4.38 -16.88
C LEU A 50 1.97 4.92 -15.89
N ILE A 51 0.81 4.26 -15.78
CA ILE A 51 -0.20 4.61 -14.78
C ILE A 51 0.33 4.41 -13.36
N LEU A 52 1.01 3.29 -13.09
CA LEU A 52 1.64 3.01 -11.80
C LEU A 52 2.68 4.08 -11.46
N LEU A 53 3.53 4.46 -12.42
CA LEU A 53 4.52 5.50 -12.26
C LEU A 53 3.88 6.85 -11.94
N ALA A 54 2.84 7.25 -12.69
CA ALA A 54 2.12 8.48 -12.45
C ALA A 54 1.46 8.50 -11.06
N ALA A 55 0.81 7.41 -10.65
CA ALA A 55 0.14 7.32 -9.35
C ALA A 55 1.13 7.26 -8.17
N MET A 56 2.27 6.57 -8.31
CA MET A 56 3.37 6.58 -7.34
C MET A 56 4.01 7.96 -7.21
N THR A 57 4.15 8.68 -8.32
CA THR A 57 4.66 10.06 -8.33
C THR A 57 3.69 11.00 -7.64
N ALA A 58 2.40 10.92 -7.96
CA ALA A 58 1.35 11.73 -7.32
C ALA A 58 1.29 11.45 -5.81
N TYR A 59 1.29 10.18 -5.40
CA TYR A 59 1.36 9.80 -4.00
C TYR A 59 2.65 10.32 -3.34
N GLY A 60 3.81 10.18 -3.98
CA GLY A 60 5.08 10.68 -3.43
C GLY A 60 5.12 12.20 -3.24
N LEU A 61 4.55 12.97 -4.16
CA LEU A 61 4.44 14.43 -4.05
C LEU A 61 3.56 14.87 -2.87
N THR A 62 2.62 14.02 -2.45
CA THR A 62 1.75 14.31 -1.32
C THR A 62 2.35 13.95 0.04
N LEU A 63 3.38 13.10 0.11
CA LEU A 63 3.96 12.65 1.37
C LEU A 63 4.40 13.78 2.31
N PRO A 64 5.08 14.85 1.85
CA PRO A 64 5.49 15.95 2.73
C PRO A 64 4.32 16.81 3.24
N LEU A 65 3.14 16.69 2.60
CA LEU A 65 1.96 17.53 2.87
C LEU A 65 0.96 16.86 3.82
N GLN A 66 1.24 15.65 4.30
CA GLN A 66 0.30 14.84 5.07
C GLN A 66 1.01 14.09 6.20
N PRO A 67 0.38 13.90 7.38
CA PRO A 67 0.99 13.09 8.44
C PRO A 67 1.29 11.68 7.94
N ILE A 68 2.49 11.17 8.22
CA ILE A 68 2.93 9.85 7.75
C ILE A 68 1.97 8.75 8.16
N ALA A 69 1.50 8.79 9.42
CA ALA A 69 0.53 7.81 9.90
C ALA A 69 -0.71 7.76 9.01
N LEU A 70 -1.20 8.92 8.56
CA LEU A 70 -2.34 8.98 7.65
C LEU A 70 -1.97 8.46 6.26
N SER A 71 -0.84 8.88 5.69
CA SER A 71 -0.36 8.41 4.39
C SER A 71 -0.21 6.88 4.34
N VAL A 72 0.41 6.28 5.35
CA VAL A 72 0.57 4.82 5.46
C VAL A 72 -0.78 4.13 5.73
N CYS A 73 -1.66 4.74 6.52
CA CYS A 73 -3.01 4.21 6.77
C CYS A 73 -3.81 4.03 5.47
N VAL A 74 -3.71 4.94 4.48
CA VAL A 74 -4.48 4.85 3.23
C VAL A 74 -4.21 3.54 2.49
N TRP A 75 -3.02 2.94 2.64
CA TRP A 75 -2.70 1.65 1.99
C TRP A 75 -3.55 0.49 2.46
N ILE A 76 -4.27 0.59 3.59
CA ILE A 76 -5.23 -0.42 4.02
C ILE A 76 -6.42 -0.57 3.04
N LEU A 77 -6.58 0.37 2.11
CA LEU A 77 -7.53 0.23 1.01
C LEU A 77 -7.15 -0.92 0.06
N PHE A 78 -5.88 -1.33 -0.02
CA PHE A 78 -5.47 -2.46 -0.87
C PHE A 78 -6.25 -3.76 -0.58
N PRO A 79 -6.23 -4.29 0.66
CA PRO A 79 -7.00 -5.50 0.95
C PRO A 79 -8.50 -5.29 0.77
N LEU A 80 -9.04 -4.12 1.15
CA LEU A 80 -10.46 -3.82 0.97
C LEU A 80 -10.88 -3.85 -0.51
N LEU A 81 -10.13 -3.19 -1.39
CA LEU A 81 -10.38 -3.19 -2.83
C LEU A 81 -10.24 -4.60 -3.42
N MET A 82 -9.28 -5.39 -2.93
CA MET A 82 -9.10 -6.78 -3.36
C MET A 82 -10.34 -7.63 -3.06
N VAL A 83 -10.93 -7.48 -1.87
CA VAL A 83 -12.15 -8.18 -1.45
C VAL A 83 -13.38 -7.68 -2.22
N VAL A 84 -13.58 -6.36 -2.24
CA VAL A 84 -14.79 -5.72 -2.80
C VAL A 84 -14.88 -5.86 -4.32
N PHE A 85 -13.76 -5.99 -5.03
CA PHE A 85 -13.73 -6.25 -6.47
C PHE A 85 -13.35 -7.71 -6.80
N SER A 86 -13.49 -8.63 -5.85
CA SER A 86 -13.36 -10.06 -6.11
C SER A 86 -14.54 -10.56 -6.96
N ARG A 87 -14.38 -11.71 -7.62
CA ARG A 87 -15.45 -12.33 -8.43
C ARG A 87 -16.72 -12.62 -7.63
N LYS A 88 -16.58 -12.81 -6.32
CA LYS A 88 -17.65 -13.21 -5.39
C LYS A 88 -18.44 -12.00 -4.87
N SER A 89 -17.93 -10.80 -5.11
CA SER A 89 -18.53 -9.59 -4.59
C SER A 89 -19.84 -9.25 -5.31
N SER A 90 -20.80 -8.70 -4.55
CA SER A 90 -22.07 -8.21 -5.06
C SER A 90 -22.11 -6.69 -5.08
N LEU A 91 -23.04 -6.11 -5.85
CA LEU A 91 -23.24 -4.66 -5.87
C LEU A 91 -23.54 -4.10 -4.46
N GLY A 92 -24.26 -4.86 -3.63
CA GLY A 92 -24.54 -4.48 -2.25
C GLY A 92 -23.27 -4.31 -1.42
N VAL A 93 -22.34 -5.28 -1.51
CA VAL A 93 -21.03 -5.24 -0.83
C VAL A 93 -20.18 -4.06 -1.30
N LEU A 94 -20.19 -3.77 -2.60
CA LEU A 94 -19.49 -2.62 -3.17
C LEU A 94 -20.04 -1.30 -2.62
N LEU A 95 -21.35 -1.13 -2.62
CA LEU A 95 -21.99 0.10 -2.15
C LEU A 95 -21.82 0.30 -0.64
N THR A 96 -21.98 -0.76 0.17
CA THR A 96 -21.83 -0.65 1.63
C THR A 96 -20.38 -0.35 2.02
N SER A 97 -19.42 -1.10 1.48
CA SER A 97 -17.99 -0.86 1.73
C SER A 97 -17.56 0.53 1.23
N GLY A 98 -18.04 0.92 0.05
CA GLY A 98 -17.80 2.26 -0.51
C GLY A 98 -18.32 3.37 0.40
N MET A 99 -19.53 3.22 0.94
CA MET A 99 -20.11 4.19 1.86
C MET A 99 -19.34 4.28 3.18
N ILE A 100 -18.86 3.16 3.70
CA ILE A 100 -17.98 3.13 4.89
C ILE A 100 -16.69 3.89 4.62
N VAL A 101 -16.00 3.59 3.51
CA VAL A 101 -14.76 4.28 3.12
C VAL A 101 -15.00 5.78 2.97
N LEU A 102 -16.05 6.18 2.25
CA LEU A 102 -16.38 7.59 2.05
C LEU A 102 -16.65 8.29 3.38
N THR A 103 -17.41 7.68 4.28
CA THR A 103 -17.72 8.25 5.59
C THR A 103 -16.45 8.44 6.43
N LEU A 104 -15.56 7.44 6.45
CA LEU A 104 -14.29 7.52 7.18
C LEU A 104 -13.36 8.58 6.59
N GLN A 105 -13.25 8.66 5.26
CA GLN A 105 -12.45 9.67 4.58
C GLN A 105 -12.98 11.10 4.81
N VAL A 106 -14.30 11.29 4.74
CA VAL A 106 -14.93 12.58 5.09
C VAL A 106 -14.66 12.92 6.56
N GLY A 107 -14.75 11.96 7.48
CA GLY A 107 -14.42 12.17 8.89
C GLY A 107 -12.98 12.68 9.09
N ILE A 108 -12.01 12.10 8.37
CA ILE A 108 -10.62 12.58 8.35
C ILE A 108 -10.54 14.01 7.79
N MET A 109 -11.16 14.27 6.64
CA MET A 109 -11.13 15.58 5.99
C MET A 109 -11.75 16.67 6.86
N VAL A 110 -12.87 16.38 7.54
CA VAL A 110 -13.48 17.30 8.50
C VAL A 110 -12.52 17.57 9.66
N THR A 111 -11.86 16.53 10.19
CA THR A 111 -10.88 16.68 11.27
C THR A 111 -9.66 17.52 10.85
N GLN A 112 -9.20 17.36 9.61
CA GLN A 112 -8.13 18.18 9.02
C GLN A 112 -8.58 19.64 8.86
N SER A 113 -9.79 19.86 8.33
CA SER A 113 -10.33 21.21 8.14
C SER A 113 -10.54 21.95 9.46
N ALA A 114 -10.83 21.22 10.54
CA ALA A 114 -10.93 21.76 11.90
C ALA A 114 -9.58 22.01 12.58
N GLY A 115 -8.44 21.76 11.90
CA GLY A 115 -7.09 21.92 12.46
C GLY A 115 -6.72 20.89 13.54
N LYS A 116 -7.53 19.84 13.73
CA LYS A 116 -7.30 18.79 14.74
C LYS A 116 -6.43 17.64 14.24
N LEU A 117 -6.17 17.59 12.93
CA LEU A 117 -5.29 16.62 12.29
C LEU A 117 -4.45 17.34 11.24
N GLY A 118 -3.17 17.00 11.15
CA GLY A 118 -2.28 17.59 10.16
C GLY A 118 -2.64 17.23 8.71
N GLY A 119 -2.06 17.97 7.78
CA GLY A 119 -2.30 17.84 6.35
C GLY A 119 -3.57 18.55 5.89
N THR A 120 -3.94 18.35 4.63
CA THR A 120 -5.11 19.02 4.03
C THR A 120 -6.09 18.03 3.44
N PRO A 121 -7.40 18.34 3.45
CA PRO A 121 -8.43 17.48 2.89
C PRO A 121 -8.17 17.06 1.44
N TRP A 122 -7.70 18.00 0.61
CA TRP A 122 -7.43 17.74 -0.80
C TRP A 122 -6.30 16.73 -1.00
N VAL A 123 -5.25 16.81 -0.18
CA VAL A 123 -4.13 15.86 -0.24
C VAL A 123 -4.60 14.46 0.16
N THR A 124 -5.52 14.33 1.13
CA THR A 124 -6.17 13.05 1.47
C THR A 124 -6.95 12.46 0.30
N VAL A 125 -7.68 13.28 -0.46
CA VAL A 125 -8.38 12.85 -1.70
C VAL A 125 -7.36 12.33 -2.71
N VAL A 126 -6.29 13.08 -2.98
CA VAL A 126 -5.25 12.72 -3.94
C VAL A 126 -4.55 11.42 -3.53
N GLN A 127 -4.22 11.23 -2.25
CA GLN A 127 -3.62 9.99 -1.75
C GLN A 127 -4.55 8.80 -1.90
N THR A 128 -5.82 8.96 -1.53
CA THR A 128 -6.85 7.91 -1.65
C THR A 128 -7.01 7.47 -3.10
N LEU A 129 -7.16 8.43 -4.02
CA LEU A 129 -7.25 8.13 -5.45
C LEU A 129 -5.97 7.50 -5.99
N SER A 130 -4.80 8.00 -5.58
CA SER A 130 -3.53 7.42 -5.98
C SER A 130 -3.45 5.95 -5.56
N VAL A 131 -3.75 5.62 -4.30
CA VAL A 131 -3.75 4.23 -3.80
C VAL A 131 -4.73 3.34 -4.55
N MET A 132 -5.93 3.83 -4.88
CA MET A 132 -6.89 3.10 -5.72
C MET A 132 -6.34 2.82 -7.12
N VAL A 133 -5.67 3.80 -7.75
CA VAL A 133 -5.06 3.65 -9.08
C VAL A 133 -3.84 2.72 -9.04
N ILE A 134 -3.01 2.80 -7.99
CA ILE A 134 -1.87 1.89 -7.77
C ILE A 134 -2.38 0.46 -7.63
N TRP A 135 -3.41 0.23 -6.81
CA TRP A 135 -4.05 -1.08 -6.69
C TRP A 135 -4.58 -1.59 -8.03
N TRP A 136 -5.27 -0.73 -8.79
CA TRP A 136 -5.82 -1.09 -10.09
C TRP A 136 -4.71 -1.47 -11.10
N ALA A 137 -3.61 -0.72 -11.13
CA ALA A 137 -2.45 -1.02 -11.96
C ALA A 137 -1.77 -2.33 -11.53
N ALA A 138 -1.59 -2.54 -10.22
CA ALA A 138 -1.01 -3.76 -9.67
C ALA A 138 -1.85 -5.01 -9.98
N ARG A 139 -3.19 -4.91 -9.99
CA ARG A 139 -4.09 -6.01 -10.33
C ARG A 139 -3.98 -6.46 -11.79
N HIS A 140 -3.72 -5.53 -12.70
CA HIS A 140 -3.62 -5.82 -14.14
C HIS A 140 -2.18 -6.14 -14.59
N TRP A 141 -1.22 -6.06 -13.69
CA TRP A 141 0.16 -6.34 -13.97
C TRP A 141 0.38 -7.85 -14.19
N LYS A 142 1.07 -8.19 -15.28
CA LYS A 142 1.54 -9.55 -15.59
C LYS A 142 3.00 -9.71 -15.16
N PRO A 143 3.35 -10.73 -14.36
CA PRO A 143 4.73 -11.00 -13.96
C PRO A 143 5.60 -11.33 -15.19
N SER A 144 6.85 -10.88 -15.22
CA SER A 144 7.74 -11.02 -16.38
C SER A 144 9.22 -10.97 -15.97
N ASN A 145 10.04 -11.87 -16.50
CA ASN A 145 11.49 -11.95 -16.20
C ASN A 145 12.35 -10.78 -16.77
N ARG A 146 11.76 -9.72 -17.33
CA ARG A 146 12.51 -8.58 -17.87
C ARG A 146 12.50 -7.41 -16.89
N HIS A 147 13.61 -7.18 -16.19
CA HIS A 147 13.78 -6.01 -15.31
C HIS A 147 14.78 -5.02 -15.94
N SER A 148 14.48 -3.72 -15.84
CA SER A 148 15.51 -2.70 -16.06
C SER A 148 16.24 -2.48 -14.74
N TRP A 149 17.51 -2.83 -14.69
CA TRP A 149 18.37 -2.59 -13.52
C TRP A 149 18.89 -1.14 -13.46
N TRP A 150 18.79 -0.40 -14.56
CA TRP A 150 19.27 0.99 -14.66
C TRP A 150 18.65 1.97 -13.63
N PRO A 151 17.36 1.90 -13.26
CA PRO A 151 16.78 2.77 -12.22
C PRO A 151 17.46 2.66 -10.86
N LEU A 152 18.15 1.55 -10.56
CA LEU A 152 18.91 1.43 -9.31
C LEU A 152 20.16 2.32 -9.28
N LEU A 153 20.67 2.78 -10.43
CA LEU A 153 21.71 3.80 -10.48
C LEU A 153 21.25 5.12 -9.86
N LEU A 154 19.94 5.40 -9.85
CA LEU A 154 19.38 6.60 -9.23
C LEU A 154 19.49 6.58 -7.68
N LEU A 155 19.87 5.45 -7.10
CA LEU A 155 20.24 5.36 -5.68
C LEU A 155 21.57 6.09 -5.39
N ILE A 156 22.49 6.19 -6.37
CA ILE A 156 23.78 6.86 -6.17
C ILE A 156 23.60 8.36 -5.90
N PRO A 157 22.84 9.13 -6.72
CA PRO A 157 22.53 10.52 -6.40
C PRO A 157 21.85 10.71 -5.03
N LEU A 158 20.93 9.83 -4.64
CA LEU A 158 20.27 9.88 -3.34
C LEU A 158 21.26 9.70 -2.19
N TRP A 159 22.19 8.76 -2.35
CA TRP A 159 23.24 8.52 -1.36
C TRP A 159 24.23 9.70 -1.27
N VAL A 160 24.63 10.25 -2.41
CA VAL A 160 25.53 11.43 -2.47
C VAL A 160 24.85 12.67 -1.89
N ALA A 161 23.52 12.78 -2.02
CA ALA A 161 22.71 13.85 -1.43
C ALA A 161 22.47 13.67 0.09
N ASP A 162 23.12 12.69 0.74
CA ASP A 162 22.98 12.38 2.16
C ASP A 162 21.53 12.03 2.58
N LEU A 163 20.82 11.29 1.70
CA LEU A 163 19.44 10.83 1.93
C LEU A 163 19.39 9.30 2.12
N PRO A 164 20.02 8.73 3.16
CA PRO A 164 20.10 7.27 3.34
C PRO A 164 18.73 6.62 3.59
N ASN A 165 17.81 7.33 4.25
CA ASN A 165 16.44 6.85 4.46
C ASN A 165 15.68 6.70 3.14
N ALA A 166 15.89 7.62 2.20
CA ALA A 166 15.28 7.56 0.87
C ALA A 166 15.81 6.37 0.05
N VAL A 167 17.12 6.11 0.13
CA VAL A 167 17.75 4.93 -0.47
C VAL A 167 17.17 3.65 0.13
N LEU A 168 17.05 3.59 1.46
CA LEU A 168 16.49 2.44 2.16
C LEU A 168 15.04 2.18 1.77
N VAL A 169 14.20 3.22 1.68
CA VAL A 169 12.80 3.12 1.23
C VAL A 169 12.73 2.58 -0.19
N ALA A 170 13.52 3.12 -1.12
CA ALA A 170 13.55 2.67 -2.51
C ALA A 170 13.97 1.19 -2.62
N LEU A 171 14.99 0.77 -1.86
CA LEU A 171 15.43 -0.61 -1.79
C LEU A 171 14.39 -1.54 -1.16
N CYS A 172 13.74 -1.12 -0.07
CA CYS A 172 12.70 -1.90 0.57
C CYS A 172 11.52 -2.13 -0.37
N ILE A 173 11.02 -1.10 -1.05
CA ILE A 173 9.89 -1.24 -1.98
C ILE A 173 10.30 -2.09 -3.20
N THR A 174 11.49 -1.88 -3.75
CA THR A 174 12.00 -2.71 -4.86
C THR A 174 12.14 -4.17 -4.43
N GLY A 175 12.67 -4.42 -3.23
CA GLY A 175 12.78 -5.76 -2.65
C GLY A 175 11.44 -6.42 -2.39
N ILE A 176 10.44 -5.66 -1.89
CA ILE A 176 9.06 -6.13 -1.72
C ILE A 176 8.50 -6.59 -3.06
N MET A 177 8.63 -5.78 -4.10
CA MET A 177 8.09 -6.12 -5.41
C MET A 177 8.80 -7.30 -6.08
N ALA A 178 10.13 -7.37 -5.97
CA ALA A 178 10.90 -8.52 -6.43
C ALA A 178 10.48 -9.81 -5.69
N CYS A 179 10.24 -9.72 -4.37
CA CYS A 179 9.74 -10.85 -3.59
C CYS A 179 8.31 -11.22 -3.98
N MET A 180 7.42 -10.25 -4.19
CA MET A 180 6.04 -10.49 -4.64
C MET A 180 6.01 -11.20 -6.00
N GLU A 181 6.83 -10.75 -6.95
CA GLU A 181 6.90 -11.33 -8.28
C GLU A 181 7.40 -12.78 -8.24
N SER A 182 8.50 -13.03 -7.53
CA SER A 182 9.01 -14.40 -7.38
C SER A 182 8.01 -15.32 -6.66
N LEU A 183 7.30 -14.84 -5.62
CA LEU A 183 6.22 -15.61 -4.99
C LEU A 183 5.04 -15.87 -5.94
N ASN A 184 4.73 -14.94 -6.85
CA ASN A 184 3.64 -15.10 -7.81
C ASN A 184 3.96 -16.14 -8.90
N THR A 185 5.24 -16.39 -9.19
CA THR A 185 5.64 -17.51 -10.08
C THR A 185 5.39 -18.89 -9.46
N LEU A 186 5.33 -18.97 -8.12
CA LEU A 186 5.09 -20.19 -7.38
C LEU A 186 3.58 -20.47 -7.29
N LYS A 187 3.05 -21.28 -8.20
CA LYS A 187 1.61 -21.64 -8.27
C LYS A 187 1.06 -22.44 -7.08
N SER A 188 1.85 -22.71 -6.04
CA SER A 188 1.45 -23.59 -4.95
C SER A 188 0.43 -22.98 -3.98
N PHE A 189 0.36 -21.64 -3.89
CA PHE A 189 -0.45 -20.95 -2.89
C PHE A 189 -0.75 -19.50 -3.32
N SER A 190 -1.85 -18.91 -2.85
CA SER A 190 -2.26 -17.53 -3.17
C SER A 190 -1.46 -16.48 -2.37
N TRP A 191 -0.13 -16.51 -2.50
CA TRP A 191 0.80 -15.61 -1.79
C TRP A 191 0.51 -14.13 -2.03
N ASN A 192 0.09 -13.77 -3.24
CA ASN A 192 -0.23 -12.39 -3.60
C ASN A 192 -1.42 -11.85 -2.78
N THR A 193 -2.46 -12.66 -2.61
CA THR A 193 -3.60 -12.34 -1.74
C THR A 193 -3.11 -12.09 -0.32
N LEU A 194 -2.33 -13.01 0.23
CA LEU A 194 -1.81 -12.92 1.60
C LEU A 194 -0.96 -11.64 1.80
N LEU A 195 -0.08 -11.32 0.85
CA LEU A 195 0.77 -10.12 0.90
C LEU A 195 -0.04 -8.82 0.79
N CYS A 196 -1.09 -8.79 -0.02
CA CYS A 196 -1.98 -7.63 -0.10
C CYS A 196 -2.63 -7.31 1.25
N TRP A 197 -2.89 -8.32 2.08
CA TRP A 197 -3.38 -8.12 3.45
C TRP A 197 -2.27 -7.73 4.41
N THR A 198 -1.13 -8.42 4.36
CA THR A 198 -0.13 -8.32 5.42
C THR A 198 0.72 -7.07 5.29
N LEU A 199 1.10 -6.65 4.07
CA LEU A 199 2.02 -5.52 3.91
C LEU A 199 1.45 -4.19 4.46
N PRO A 200 0.20 -3.79 4.12
CA PRO A 200 -0.36 -2.55 4.68
C PRO A 200 -0.62 -2.65 6.19
N THR A 201 -1.05 -3.83 6.67
CA THR A 201 -1.39 -4.06 8.08
C THR A 201 -0.15 -4.02 8.96
N VAL A 202 0.89 -4.77 8.59
CA VAL A 202 2.15 -4.83 9.34
C VAL A 202 2.91 -3.51 9.22
N GLY A 203 2.89 -2.86 8.04
CA GLY A 203 3.49 -1.55 7.84
C GLY A 203 2.91 -0.47 8.76
N PHE A 204 1.58 -0.40 8.88
CA PHE A 204 0.95 0.53 9.81
C PHE A 204 1.14 0.12 11.28
N ALA A 205 1.02 -1.16 11.61
CA ALA A 205 1.24 -1.65 12.97
C ALA A 205 2.66 -1.32 13.47
N ALA A 206 3.66 -1.37 12.60
CA ALA A 206 5.04 -0.96 12.91
C ALA A 206 5.14 0.52 13.33
N LEU A 207 4.32 1.39 12.74
CA LEU A 207 4.23 2.80 13.17
C LEU A 207 3.58 2.94 14.53
N VAL A 208 2.52 2.19 14.82
CA VAL A 208 1.78 2.25 16.09
C VAL A 208 2.66 1.83 17.28
N VAL A 209 3.48 0.80 17.11
CA VAL A 209 4.38 0.32 18.18
C VAL A 209 5.67 1.15 18.30
N THR A 210 5.86 2.12 17.41
CA THR A 210 7.04 2.97 17.42
C THR A 210 6.85 4.14 18.39
N PRO A 211 7.70 4.28 19.42
CA PRO A 211 7.54 5.34 20.41
C PRO A 211 7.81 6.75 19.87
N SER A 212 8.56 6.87 18.77
CA SER A 212 8.90 8.16 18.14
C SER A 212 7.81 8.68 17.18
N VAL A 213 6.73 7.93 16.99
CA VAL A 213 5.66 8.28 16.03
C VAL A 213 4.35 8.42 16.78
N GLU A 214 3.84 9.64 16.85
CA GLU A 214 2.50 9.89 17.38
C GLU A 214 1.47 9.56 16.31
N VAL A 215 0.74 8.46 16.51
CA VAL A 215 -0.39 8.08 15.65
C VAL A 215 -1.66 8.74 16.21
N PRO A 216 -2.30 9.67 15.47
CA PRO A 216 -3.53 10.30 15.94
C PRO A 216 -4.65 9.29 16.11
N ASN A 217 -5.42 9.39 17.19
CA ASN A 217 -6.52 8.46 17.50
C ASN A 217 -7.52 8.34 16.34
N SER A 218 -7.82 9.44 15.65
CA SER A 218 -8.70 9.43 14.48
C SER A 218 -8.17 8.55 13.35
N VAL A 219 -6.86 8.57 13.09
CA VAL A 219 -6.22 7.74 12.06
C VAL A 219 -6.22 6.27 12.48
N PHE A 220 -5.93 5.98 13.75
CA PHE A 220 -5.96 4.63 14.29
C PHE A 220 -7.34 3.98 14.20
N VAL A 221 -8.40 4.73 14.54
CA VAL A 221 -9.79 4.27 14.42
C VAL A 221 -10.13 3.96 12.96
N VAL A 222 -9.81 4.87 12.03
CA VAL A 222 -10.05 4.64 10.60
C VAL A 222 -9.33 3.39 10.11
N TRP A 223 -8.08 3.18 10.53
CA TRP A 223 -7.31 2.00 10.16
C TRP A 223 -7.98 0.69 10.62
N ILE A 224 -8.37 0.61 11.90
CA ILE A 224 -9.07 -0.58 12.44
C ILE A 224 -10.42 -0.78 11.74
N CYS A 225 -11.20 0.29 11.52
CA CYS A 225 -12.49 0.20 10.87
C CYS A 225 -12.37 -0.30 9.42
N LEU A 226 -11.39 0.18 8.65
CA LEU A 226 -11.17 -0.28 7.28
C LEU A 226 -10.67 -1.73 7.24
N LEU A 227 -9.73 -2.10 8.12
CA LEU A 227 -9.26 -3.47 8.23
C LEU A 227 -10.40 -4.42 8.64
N GLY A 228 -11.19 -4.05 9.64
CA GLY A 228 -12.36 -4.80 10.09
C GLY A 228 -13.42 -4.93 9.00
N THR A 229 -13.67 -3.86 8.24
CA THR A 229 -14.60 -3.90 7.09
C THR A 229 -14.11 -4.88 6.03
N ALA A 230 -12.82 -4.83 5.68
CA ALA A 230 -12.25 -5.78 4.73
C ALA A 230 -12.38 -7.22 5.23
N TRP A 231 -12.00 -7.49 6.48
CA TRP A 231 -12.06 -8.83 7.09
C TRP A 231 -13.49 -9.39 7.15
N MET A 232 -14.44 -8.60 7.66
CA MET A 232 -15.83 -9.02 7.77
C MET A 232 -16.44 -9.27 6.39
N THR A 233 -16.11 -8.43 5.40
CA THR A 233 -16.59 -8.62 4.03
C THR A 233 -16.03 -9.91 3.43
N ASP A 234 -14.73 -10.18 3.58
CA ASP A 234 -14.10 -11.41 3.09
C ASP A 234 -14.73 -12.66 3.74
N TYR A 235 -14.97 -12.61 5.05
CA TYR A 235 -15.64 -13.69 5.79
C TYR A 235 -17.07 -13.94 5.29
N ILE A 236 -17.88 -12.89 5.15
CA ILE A 236 -19.27 -13.00 4.67
C ILE A 236 -19.32 -13.57 3.26
N LEU A 237 -18.43 -13.13 2.36
CA LEU A 237 -18.37 -13.63 0.99
C LEU A 237 -17.99 -15.11 0.92
N LYS A 238 -17.07 -15.57 1.78
CA LYS A 238 -16.70 -16.99 1.87
C LYS A 238 -17.82 -17.83 2.47
N ALA A 239 -18.47 -17.35 3.53
CA ALA A 239 -19.59 -18.06 4.13
C ALA A 239 -20.78 -18.20 3.17
N ALA A 240 -21.05 -17.17 2.35
CA ALA A 240 -22.09 -17.22 1.32
C ALA A 240 -21.80 -18.29 0.25
N GLU A 241 -20.54 -18.39 -0.20
CA GLU A 241 -20.11 -19.41 -1.16
C GLU A 241 -20.23 -20.83 -0.57
N GLU A 242 -19.79 -21.03 0.67
CA GLU A 242 -19.90 -22.33 1.35
C GLU A 242 -21.37 -22.78 1.51
N MET A 243 -22.31 -21.84 1.64
CA MET A 243 -23.74 -22.12 1.67
C MET A 243 -24.27 -22.47 0.27
N GLU A 244 -23.86 -21.74 -0.77
CA GLU A 244 -24.25 -22.04 -2.17
C GLU A 244 -23.72 -23.40 -2.66
N GLU A 245 -22.57 -23.86 -2.18
CA GLU A 245 -22.01 -25.18 -2.53
C GLU A 245 -22.72 -26.36 -1.82
N GLN A 246 -23.54 -26.11 -0.80
CA GLN A 246 -24.26 -27.13 -0.03
C GLN A 246 -25.71 -27.34 -0.49
N ASP A 247 -26.28 -26.40 -1.25
CA ASP A 247 -27.64 -26.43 -1.81
C ASP A 247 -27.67 -26.99 -3.25
#